data_AF-A0A7D5SF13-F1
#
_entry.id   AF-A0A7D5SF13-F1
#
_cell.length_a   1.000
_cell.length_b   1.000
_cell.length_c   1.000
_cell.angle_alpha   90.00
_cell.angle_beta   90.00
_cell.angle_gamma   90.00
#
_symmetry.space_group_name_H-M   'P 1'
#
loop_
_entity.id
_entity.type
_entity.pdbx_description
1 polymer ?
#
loop_
_entity_poly.entity_id
_entity_poly.type
_entity_poly.pdbx_seq_one_letter_code
_entity_poly.pdbx_strand_id
1 'polypeptide(L)'
;MDETLGLIYLRVPTWSPFRLQFYCNGHSRLAHSLTTAGIDYAMADNAFIRIADWERAQQLADAFSPDTLHALLDRYAEQCCPILEVFGQSYHWSLMQVEYSTDLVFRSDTILKSLYEELSRQAIFSVKADQVANFLGKKITPQLAQELGSRFTTRIEGTCIKHHFGKVSVKMYDKFNRVLRLETTTNNVSFFKHHRKVEHRDGHDSREIAPLRKTIYSLIDLREILLGCNRRYLEYLSALDDFSAGNRNLHRLTSPQIVNGHSLKGFNFFDATQQALLRALQRPEFNIRGIRRADLAPFLRQISPASITRYLWRLRQFGLIKKVVHGYRYYLTRLGRSTIAAACRITEESIVPALAHATP
;
A
#
# COMPACT_ATOMS: atom_id res chain seq x y z
N MET A 1 -18.28 -2.63 -27.51
CA MET A 1 -17.18 -2.13 -26.67
C MET A 1 -16.27 -1.33 -27.60
N ASP A 2 -15.75 -0.16 -27.19
CA ASP A 2 -14.87 0.66 -28.04
C ASP A 2 -13.55 -0.08 -28.29
N GLU A 3 -13.09 -0.08 -29.53
CA GLU A 3 -11.90 -0.83 -29.96
C GLU A 3 -10.60 -0.28 -29.37
N THR A 4 -10.54 0.98 -28.95
CA THR A 4 -9.36 1.62 -28.37
C THR A 4 -9.43 1.74 -26.85
N LEU A 5 -10.58 2.18 -26.31
CA LEU A 5 -10.79 2.55 -24.91
C LEU A 5 -11.48 1.44 -24.09
N GLY A 6 -11.99 0.40 -24.73
CA GLY A 6 -12.74 -0.65 -24.08
C GLY A 6 -14.14 -0.19 -23.65
N LEU A 7 -14.52 -0.42 -22.39
CA LEU A 7 -15.83 0.02 -21.89
C LEU A 7 -15.86 1.54 -21.70
N ILE A 8 -16.81 2.20 -22.38
CA ILE A 8 -17.03 3.65 -22.34
C ILE A 8 -18.53 3.94 -22.15
N TYR A 9 -18.86 5.17 -21.76
CA TYR A 9 -20.21 5.70 -21.95
C TYR A 9 -20.16 7.16 -22.40
N LEU A 10 -21.19 7.56 -23.16
CA LEU A 10 -21.49 8.93 -23.50
C LEU A 10 -22.92 9.25 -23.08
N ARG A 11 -23.09 10.22 -22.19
CA ARG A 11 -24.40 10.75 -21.83
C ARG A 11 -24.71 11.95 -22.72
N VAL A 12 -25.74 11.80 -23.54
CA VAL A 12 -26.28 12.85 -24.40
C VAL A 12 -27.51 13.47 -23.73
N PRO A 13 -27.51 14.78 -23.41
CA PRO A 13 -28.67 15.45 -22.85
C PRO A 13 -29.70 15.78 -23.94
N THR A 14 -30.96 15.95 -23.53
CA THR A 14 -32.07 16.29 -24.45
C THR A 14 -32.34 17.80 -24.54
N TRP A 15 -31.58 18.63 -23.83
CA TRP A 15 -31.77 20.08 -23.79
C TRP A 15 -30.47 20.88 -24.01
N SER A 16 -30.62 22.05 -24.61
CA SER A 16 -29.55 23.04 -24.78
C SER A 16 -28.98 23.46 -23.41
N PRO A 17 -27.64 23.57 -23.24
CA PRO A 17 -26.60 23.68 -24.26
C PRO A 17 -25.94 22.34 -24.67
N PHE A 18 -26.68 21.23 -24.61
CA PHE A 18 -26.22 19.93 -25.10
C PHE A 18 -24.88 19.45 -24.53
N ARG A 19 -24.65 19.69 -23.23
CA ARG A 19 -23.41 19.31 -22.53
C ARG A 19 -23.27 17.79 -22.46
N LEU A 20 -22.37 17.26 -23.27
CA LEU A 20 -21.97 15.86 -23.27
C LEU A 20 -21.16 15.51 -22.01
N GLN A 21 -21.36 14.29 -21.50
CA GLN A 21 -20.55 13.71 -20.43
C GLN A 21 -20.02 12.35 -20.87
N PHE A 22 -18.71 12.24 -21.00
CA PHE A 22 -18.02 11.04 -21.43
C PHE A 22 -17.23 10.39 -20.30
N TYR A 23 -17.11 9.07 -20.34
CA TYR A 23 -16.27 8.28 -19.44
C TYR A 23 -15.51 7.21 -20.21
N CYS A 24 -14.24 7.04 -19.86
CA CYS A 24 -13.41 5.91 -20.24
C CYS A 24 -12.54 5.46 -19.07
N ASN A 25 -12.07 4.22 -19.13
CA ASN A 25 -11.20 3.62 -18.11
C ASN A 25 -9.81 3.32 -18.69
N GLY A 26 -8.76 3.88 -18.07
CA GLY A 26 -7.37 3.68 -18.48
C GLY A 26 -6.90 2.22 -18.41
N HIS A 27 -7.38 1.43 -17.45
CA HIS A 27 -7.07 0.00 -17.34
C HIS A 27 -7.66 -0.79 -18.50
N SER A 28 -8.88 -0.47 -18.94
CA SER A 28 -9.52 -1.11 -20.09
C SER A 28 -8.74 -0.83 -21.38
N ARG A 29 -8.32 0.42 -21.59
CA ARG A 29 -7.44 0.80 -22.69
C ARG A 29 -6.11 0.03 -22.63
N LEU A 30 -5.45 -0.01 -21.46
CA LEU A 30 -4.19 -0.72 -21.31
C LEU A 30 -4.32 -2.21 -21.61
N ALA A 31 -5.39 -2.86 -21.15
CA ALA A 31 -5.67 -4.26 -21.45
C ALA A 31 -5.79 -4.52 -22.96
N HIS A 32 -6.48 -3.62 -23.67
CA HIS A 32 -6.54 -3.69 -25.13
C HIS A 32 -5.16 -3.49 -25.77
N SER A 33 -4.40 -2.47 -25.35
CA SER A 33 -3.03 -2.23 -25.85
C SER A 33 -2.10 -3.43 -25.62
N LEU A 34 -2.21 -4.12 -24.48
CA LEU A 34 -1.43 -5.33 -24.19
C LEU A 34 -1.82 -6.48 -25.11
N THR A 35 -3.13 -6.67 -25.35
CA THR A 35 -3.64 -7.68 -26.29
C THR A 35 -3.10 -7.44 -27.70
N THR A 36 -3.18 -6.20 -28.18
CA THR A 36 -2.69 -5.81 -29.51
C THR A 36 -1.17 -5.93 -29.62
N ALA A 37 -0.44 -5.73 -28.52
CA ALA A 37 1.00 -5.94 -28.46
C ALA A 37 1.41 -7.42 -28.27
N GLY A 38 0.47 -8.35 -28.11
CA GLY A 38 0.76 -9.76 -27.85
C GLY A 38 1.40 -10.03 -26.48
N ILE A 39 1.16 -9.16 -25.50
CA ILE A 39 1.72 -9.29 -24.14
C ILE A 39 0.71 -9.97 -23.24
N ASP A 40 1.08 -11.14 -22.71
CA ASP A 40 0.23 -11.88 -21.78
C ASP A 40 -0.03 -11.10 -20.48
N TYR A 41 -1.28 -11.09 -20.05
CA TYR A 41 -1.68 -10.51 -18.77
C TYR A 41 -2.83 -11.29 -18.13
N ALA A 42 -3.11 -11.01 -16.86
CA ALA A 42 -4.31 -11.48 -16.17
C ALA A 42 -4.87 -10.34 -15.32
N MET A 43 -6.19 -10.22 -15.32
CA MET A 43 -6.93 -9.22 -14.55
C MET A 43 -7.87 -9.87 -13.56
N ALA A 44 -8.11 -9.17 -12.45
CA ALA A 44 -9.24 -9.40 -11.56
C ALA A 44 -10.03 -8.09 -11.50
N ASP A 45 -11.26 -8.09 -12.05
CA ASP A 45 -12.02 -6.87 -12.29
C ASP A 45 -11.15 -5.80 -13.01
N ASN A 46 -11.03 -4.57 -12.51
CA ASN A 46 -10.20 -3.51 -13.12
C ASN A 46 -8.70 -3.50 -12.71
N ALA A 47 -8.17 -4.57 -12.12
CA ALA A 47 -6.77 -4.61 -11.66
C ALA A 47 -5.94 -5.69 -12.37
N PHE A 48 -4.73 -5.32 -12.78
CA PHE A 48 -3.74 -6.25 -13.35
C PHE A 48 -3.04 -7.01 -12.22
N ILE A 49 -3.26 -8.33 -12.15
CA ILE A 49 -2.63 -9.22 -11.15
C ILE A 49 -1.39 -9.93 -11.69
N ARG A 50 -1.21 -9.93 -13.01
CA ARG A 50 -0.04 -10.45 -13.73
C ARG A 50 0.08 -9.73 -15.07
N ILE A 51 1.29 -9.35 -15.42
CA ILE A 51 1.67 -8.92 -16.77
C ILE A 51 3.02 -9.58 -17.07
N ALA A 52 3.21 -10.09 -18.28
CA ALA A 52 4.45 -10.74 -18.70
C ALA A 52 5.62 -9.75 -18.80
N ASP A 53 5.35 -8.54 -19.28
CA ASP A 53 6.31 -7.45 -19.39
C ASP A 53 5.76 -6.15 -18.77
N TRP A 54 6.18 -5.87 -17.54
CA TRP A 54 5.75 -4.68 -16.80
C TRP A 54 6.33 -3.38 -17.35
N GLU A 55 7.55 -3.42 -17.88
CA GLU A 55 8.21 -2.23 -18.43
C GLU A 55 7.49 -1.80 -19.71
N ARG A 56 7.20 -2.75 -20.60
CA ARG A 56 6.45 -2.47 -21.81
C ARG A 56 5.01 -2.06 -21.51
N ALA A 57 4.36 -2.65 -20.51
CA ALA A 57 3.04 -2.23 -20.08
C ALA A 57 3.00 -0.77 -19.59
N GLN A 58 4.02 -0.36 -18.82
CA GLN A 58 4.14 1.03 -18.37
C GLN A 58 4.31 1.98 -19.57
N GLN A 59 5.15 1.64 -20.54
CA GLN A 59 5.30 2.44 -21.78
C GLN A 59 3.98 2.59 -22.55
N LEU A 60 3.18 1.51 -22.65
CA LEU A 60 1.87 1.55 -23.31
C LEU A 60 0.85 2.42 -22.56
N ALA A 61 0.88 2.39 -21.23
CA ALA A 61 0.07 3.26 -20.39
C ALA A 61 0.47 4.73 -20.58
N ASP A 62 1.78 5.01 -20.60
CA ASP A 62 2.34 6.35 -20.77
C ASP A 62 2.13 6.91 -22.19
N ALA A 63 1.91 6.05 -23.20
CA ALA A 63 1.59 6.48 -24.56
C ALA A 63 0.15 7.03 -24.73
N PHE A 64 -0.64 7.18 -23.66
CA PHE A 64 -1.96 7.81 -23.76
C PHE A 64 -1.85 9.31 -24.10
N SER A 65 -2.39 9.72 -25.26
CA SER A 65 -2.37 11.12 -25.71
C SER A 65 -3.76 11.78 -25.59
N PRO A 66 -3.84 13.04 -25.12
CA PRO A 66 -5.06 13.84 -25.21
C PRO A 66 -5.54 14.06 -26.64
N ASP A 67 -4.65 14.11 -27.64
CA ASP A 67 -5.03 14.31 -29.04
C ASP A 67 -5.87 13.14 -29.55
N THR A 68 -5.45 11.92 -29.24
CA THR A 68 -6.20 10.70 -29.57
C THR A 68 -7.55 10.68 -28.86
N LEU A 69 -7.59 11.10 -27.58
CA LEU A 69 -8.84 11.21 -26.85
C LEU A 69 -9.77 12.24 -27.50
N HIS A 70 -9.26 13.40 -27.88
CA HIS A 70 -10.04 14.45 -28.53
C HIS A 70 -10.70 13.94 -29.81
N ALA A 71 -9.92 13.34 -30.71
CA ALA A 71 -10.44 12.82 -31.97
C ALA A 71 -11.53 11.74 -31.77
N LEU A 72 -11.41 10.92 -30.73
CA LEU A 72 -12.45 9.95 -30.36
C LEU A 72 -13.70 10.65 -29.83
N LEU A 73 -13.54 11.65 -28.97
CA LEU A 73 -14.65 12.40 -28.41
C LEU A 73 -15.43 13.17 -29.48
N ASP A 74 -14.74 13.79 -30.44
CA ASP A 74 -15.36 14.50 -31.56
C ASP A 74 -16.16 13.54 -32.43
N ARG A 75 -15.58 12.38 -32.77
CA ARG A 75 -16.28 11.33 -33.52
C ARG A 75 -17.56 10.89 -32.80
N TYR A 76 -17.51 10.71 -31.48
CA TYR A 76 -18.70 10.34 -30.71
C TYR A 76 -19.72 11.48 -30.60
N ALA A 77 -19.27 12.71 -30.51
CA ALA A 77 -20.15 13.88 -30.54
C ALA A 77 -20.88 13.99 -31.88
N GLU A 78 -20.18 13.83 -33.00
CA GLU A 78 -20.78 13.82 -34.35
C GLU A 78 -21.82 12.70 -34.50
N GLN A 79 -21.51 11.50 -34.04
CA GLN A 79 -22.41 10.35 -34.16
C GLN A 79 -23.64 10.44 -33.26
N CYS A 80 -23.48 10.91 -32.02
CA CYS A 80 -24.53 10.82 -31.00
C CYS A 80 -25.22 12.16 -30.72
N CYS A 81 -24.63 13.28 -31.10
CA CYS A 81 -25.18 14.63 -30.90
C CYS A 81 -24.76 15.58 -32.04
N PRO A 82 -25.22 15.36 -33.28
CA PRO A 82 -24.84 16.14 -34.47
C PRO A 82 -25.40 17.58 -34.48
N ILE A 83 -25.81 18.12 -33.33
CA ILE A 83 -26.39 19.46 -33.20
C ILE A 83 -25.36 20.57 -33.46
N LEU A 84 -24.06 20.24 -33.45
CA LEU A 84 -22.97 21.17 -33.74
C LEU A 84 -23.10 21.83 -35.11
N GLU A 85 -23.55 21.09 -36.13
CA GLU A 85 -23.74 21.61 -37.49
C GLU A 85 -24.80 22.72 -37.53
N VAL A 86 -25.82 22.63 -36.67
CA VAL A 86 -26.91 23.62 -36.59
C VAL A 86 -26.42 24.94 -36.01
N PHE A 87 -25.48 24.90 -35.07
CA PHE A 87 -24.96 26.10 -34.39
C PHE A 87 -23.63 26.61 -34.95
N GLY A 88 -22.97 25.86 -35.85
CA GLY A 88 -21.64 26.20 -36.36
C GLY A 88 -20.57 26.28 -35.26
N GLN A 89 -20.69 25.43 -34.23
CA GLN A 89 -19.79 25.42 -33.06
C GLN A 89 -19.08 24.07 -32.92
N SER A 90 -18.02 24.04 -32.11
CA SER A 90 -17.29 22.82 -31.74
C SER A 90 -17.41 22.57 -30.23
N TYR A 91 -17.33 21.30 -29.82
CA TYR A 91 -17.25 20.99 -28.39
C TYR A 91 -15.90 21.42 -27.80
N HIS A 92 -15.95 21.98 -26.58
CA HIS A 92 -14.78 22.13 -25.74
C HIS A 92 -14.74 21.02 -24.70
N TRP A 93 -13.82 20.07 -24.84
CA TRP A 93 -13.68 18.97 -23.91
C TRP A 93 -12.95 19.38 -22.63
N SER A 94 -13.60 19.12 -21.50
CA SER A 94 -13.08 19.44 -20.18
C SER A 94 -13.12 18.26 -19.21
N LEU A 95 -12.23 18.30 -18.24
CA LEU A 95 -12.05 17.27 -17.22
C LEU A 95 -12.99 17.53 -16.05
N MET A 96 -13.95 16.63 -15.85
CA MET A 96 -14.88 16.65 -14.71
C MET A 96 -14.28 15.93 -13.49
N GLN A 97 -13.79 14.71 -13.69
CA GLN A 97 -13.14 13.88 -12.69
C GLN A 97 -11.99 13.12 -13.34
N VAL A 98 -10.85 13.06 -12.67
CA VAL A 98 -9.67 12.30 -13.12
C VAL A 98 -9.17 11.47 -11.96
N GLU A 99 -8.88 10.19 -12.24
CA GLU A 99 -8.28 9.25 -11.30
C GLU A 99 -6.97 8.75 -11.88
N TYR A 100 -5.92 8.73 -11.06
CA TYR A 100 -4.61 8.21 -11.42
C TYR A 100 -4.15 7.19 -10.39
N SER A 101 -4.05 5.94 -10.82
CA SER A 101 -3.65 4.82 -9.96
C SER A 101 -2.17 4.47 -10.14
N THR A 102 -1.51 4.19 -9.03
CA THR A 102 -0.21 3.53 -8.95
C THR A 102 -0.42 2.18 -8.27
N ASP A 103 -0.22 1.11 -9.04
CA ASP A 103 -0.46 -0.27 -8.60
C ASP A 103 0.85 -0.96 -8.24
N LEU A 104 0.94 -1.45 -7.01
CA LEU A 104 2.03 -2.31 -6.55
C LEU A 104 1.53 -3.74 -6.53
N VAL A 105 2.00 -4.55 -7.49
CA VAL A 105 1.55 -5.93 -7.68
C VAL A 105 2.48 -6.89 -6.95
N PHE A 106 1.95 -7.61 -5.97
CA PHE A 106 2.70 -8.55 -5.15
C PHE A 106 2.71 -9.94 -5.78
N ARG A 107 3.86 -10.63 -5.72
CA ARG A 107 3.99 -12.02 -6.19
C ARG A 107 3.23 -13.03 -5.32
N SER A 108 2.98 -12.68 -4.06
CA SER A 108 2.37 -13.54 -3.06
C SER A 108 1.22 -12.81 -2.37
N ASP A 109 0.06 -13.47 -2.34
CA ASP A 109 -1.15 -12.97 -1.69
C ASP A 109 -1.04 -12.92 -0.15
N THR A 110 -0.17 -13.74 0.42
CA THR A 110 0.10 -13.77 1.86
C THR A 110 0.86 -12.55 2.38
N ILE A 111 1.63 -11.88 1.53
CA ILE A 111 2.47 -10.75 1.96
C ILE A 111 1.61 -9.51 2.17
N LEU A 112 0.78 -9.18 1.17
CA LEU A 112 0.03 -7.93 1.16
C LEU A 112 -0.97 -7.87 2.30
N LYS A 113 -1.66 -8.98 2.63
CA LYS A 113 -2.62 -8.98 3.74
C LYS A 113 -2.03 -8.49 5.06
N SER A 114 -0.91 -9.08 5.50
CA SER A 114 -0.27 -8.69 6.77
C SER A 114 0.38 -7.32 6.70
N LEU A 115 0.96 -6.96 5.56
CA LEU A 115 1.57 -5.64 5.35
C LEU A 115 0.51 -4.54 5.39
N TYR A 116 -0.60 -4.75 4.67
CA TYR A 116 -1.67 -3.78 4.53
C TYR A 116 -2.40 -3.52 5.85
N GLU A 117 -2.63 -4.56 6.65
CA GLU A 117 -3.21 -4.41 7.99
C GLU A 117 -2.35 -3.46 8.85
N GLU A 118 -1.03 -3.66 8.87
CA GLU A 118 -0.11 -2.86 9.67
C GLU A 118 0.03 -1.43 9.14
N LEU A 119 0.24 -1.28 7.83
CA LEU A 119 0.29 0.04 7.17
C LEU A 119 -1.00 0.82 7.41
N SER A 120 -2.16 0.15 7.34
CA SER A 120 -3.44 0.83 7.53
C SER A 120 -3.62 1.29 8.98
N ARG A 121 -3.28 0.45 9.96
CA ARG A 121 -3.33 0.82 11.38
C ARG A 121 -2.45 2.03 11.66
N GLN A 122 -1.20 2.01 11.20
CA GLN A 122 -0.27 3.10 11.46
C GLN A 122 -0.68 4.38 10.73
N ALA A 123 -1.02 4.30 9.45
CA ALA A 123 -1.41 5.48 8.65
C ALA A 123 -2.63 6.21 9.23
N ILE A 124 -3.59 5.50 9.84
CA ILE A 124 -4.74 6.13 10.51
C ILE A 124 -4.29 7.02 11.68
N PHE A 125 -3.32 6.55 12.47
CA PHE A 125 -2.86 7.29 13.65
C PHE A 125 -1.82 8.36 13.29
N SER A 126 -0.96 8.07 12.33
CA SER A 126 0.20 8.89 11.99
C SER A 126 -0.10 9.98 10.98
N VAL A 127 -1.06 9.79 10.05
CA VAL A 127 -1.41 10.78 9.04
C VAL A 127 -2.30 11.86 9.62
N LYS A 128 -1.72 13.05 9.73
CA LYS A 128 -2.27 14.33 10.13
C LYS A 128 -2.43 15.25 8.92
N ALA A 129 -2.99 16.41 9.19
CA ALA A 129 -3.36 17.42 8.22
C ALA A 129 -2.23 17.87 7.29
N ASP A 130 -1.08 18.14 7.87
CA ASP A 130 0.15 18.58 7.21
C ASP A 130 0.64 17.55 6.21
N GLN A 131 0.59 16.26 6.57
CA GLN A 131 1.02 15.20 5.67
C GLN A 131 0.07 15.03 4.49
N VAL A 132 -1.25 15.11 4.69
CA VAL A 132 -2.22 15.08 3.58
C VAL A 132 -1.98 16.24 2.61
N ALA A 133 -1.74 17.45 3.12
CA ALA A 133 -1.41 18.59 2.28
C ALA A 133 -0.10 18.37 1.50
N ASN A 134 0.93 17.81 2.16
CA ASN A 134 2.20 17.45 1.51
C ASN A 134 2.01 16.39 0.42
N PHE A 135 1.23 15.34 0.66
CA PHE A 135 0.92 14.33 -0.36
C PHE A 135 0.30 14.99 -1.59
N LEU A 136 -0.58 15.96 -1.41
CA LEU A 136 -1.24 16.66 -2.51
C LEU A 136 -0.47 17.88 -3.05
N GLY A 137 0.75 18.12 -2.57
CA GLY A 137 1.61 19.21 -3.02
C GLY A 137 1.08 20.60 -2.66
N LYS A 138 0.49 20.74 -1.48
CA LYS A 138 -0.17 21.97 -1.00
C LYS A 138 0.36 22.43 0.36
N LYS A 139 0.24 23.74 0.57
CA LYS A 139 0.32 24.36 1.89
C LYS A 139 -1.07 24.44 2.50
N ILE A 140 -1.18 24.23 3.81
CA ILE A 140 -2.44 24.43 4.54
C ILE A 140 -2.73 25.92 4.60
N THR A 141 -3.91 26.33 4.14
CA THR A 141 -4.46 27.67 4.39
C THR A 141 -5.69 27.54 5.30
N PRO A 142 -6.10 28.59 6.04
CA PRO A 142 -7.25 28.50 6.96
C PRO A 142 -8.55 28.04 6.29
N GLN A 143 -8.79 28.45 5.04
CA GLN A 143 -9.96 28.04 4.26
C GLN A 143 -9.91 26.55 3.87
N LEU A 144 -8.75 26.08 3.42
CA LEU A 144 -8.55 24.69 3.00
C LEU A 144 -8.46 23.73 4.20
N ALA A 145 -8.02 24.20 5.37
CA ALA A 145 -7.94 23.41 6.59
C ALA A 145 -9.31 22.84 7.02
N GLN A 146 -10.41 23.55 6.72
CA GLN A 146 -11.77 23.10 7.01
C GLN A 146 -12.26 21.99 6.07
N GLU A 147 -11.67 21.86 4.88
CA GLU A 147 -12.05 20.87 3.85
C GLU A 147 -11.18 19.60 3.89
N LEU A 148 -10.31 19.51 4.89
CA LEU A 148 -9.41 18.40 5.10
C LEU A 148 -10.10 17.30 5.92
N GLY A 149 -9.92 16.05 5.51
CA GLY A 149 -10.32 14.92 6.33
C GLY A 149 -9.70 13.60 5.91
N SER A 150 -9.66 12.68 6.86
CA SER A 150 -9.23 11.30 6.66
C SER A 150 -10.38 10.37 7.00
N ARG A 151 -10.68 9.42 6.12
CA ARG A 151 -11.68 8.39 6.34
C ARG A 151 -11.04 7.03 6.22
N PHE A 152 -11.24 6.21 7.24
CA PHE A 152 -10.99 4.77 7.17
C PHE A 152 -12.31 4.05 6.96
N THR A 153 -12.35 3.08 6.04
CA THR A 153 -13.56 2.29 5.79
C THR A 153 -13.18 0.82 5.65
N THR A 154 -13.79 -0.04 6.44
CA THR A 154 -13.68 -1.51 6.32
C THR A 154 -14.89 -2.01 5.53
N ARG A 155 -14.66 -2.66 4.39
CA ARG A 155 -15.68 -3.36 3.58
C ARG A 155 -15.35 -4.84 3.47
N ILE A 156 -16.30 -5.64 3.02
CA ILE A 156 -16.11 -7.08 2.73
C ILE A 156 -14.94 -7.28 1.75
N GLU A 157 -14.78 -6.37 0.80
CA GLU A 157 -13.75 -6.40 -0.24
C GLU A 157 -12.36 -5.91 0.23
N GLY A 158 -12.26 -5.33 1.43
CA GLY A 158 -11.01 -4.80 1.98
C GLY A 158 -11.19 -3.52 2.80
N THR A 159 -10.12 -3.11 3.49
CA THR A 159 -10.06 -1.78 4.12
C THR A 159 -9.59 -0.74 3.10
N CYS A 160 -10.03 0.50 3.24
CA CYS A 160 -9.57 1.64 2.43
C CYS A 160 -9.31 2.83 3.33
N ILE A 161 -8.14 3.45 3.14
CA ILE A 161 -7.84 4.76 3.70
C ILE A 161 -8.00 5.78 2.60
N LYS A 162 -8.80 6.81 2.86
CA LYS A 162 -9.01 7.95 1.97
C LYS A 162 -8.70 9.24 2.71
N HIS A 163 -7.75 9.99 2.20
CA HIS A 163 -7.49 11.37 2.62
C HIS A 163 -8.06 12.32 1.59
N HIS A 164 -8.81 13.32 2.01
CA HIS A 164 -9.33 14.37 1.11
C HIS A 164 -8.88 15.75 1.56
N PHE A 165 -8.69 16.61 0.57
CA PHE A 165 -8.38 18.02 0.75
C PHE A 165 -9.11 18.79 -0.35
N GLY A 166 -10.26 19.36 0.03
CA GLY A 166 -11.19 19.97 -0.91
C GLY A 166 -11.69 19.00 -1.97
N LYS A 167 -11.52 19.35 -3.25
CA LYS A 167 -11.98 18.54 -4.40
C LYS A 167 -10.99 17.47 -4.85
N VAL A 168 -9.96 17.20 -4.06
CA VAL A 168 -8.93 16.19 -4.33
C VAL A 168 -8.88 15.18 -3.20
N SER A 169 -8.61 13.93 -3.53
CA SER A 169 -8.34 12.89 -2.54
C SER A 169 -7.23 11.97 -2.99
N VAL A 170 -6.47 11.44 -2.03
CA VAL A 170 -5.57 10.30 -2.23
C VAL A 170 -6.09 9.13 -1.40
N LYS A 171 -6.09 7.93 -1.99
CA LYS A 171 -6.57 6.70 -1.36
C LYS A 171 -5.50 5.63 -1.43
N MET A 172 -5.50 4.77 -0.43
CA MET A 172 -4.78 3.50 -0.42
C MET A 172 -5.79 2.39 -0.14
N TYR A 173 -5.74 1.32 -0.93
CA TYR A 173 -6.53 0.11 -0.69
C TYR A 173 -5.87 -1.13 -1.28
N ASP A 174 -6.13 -2.28 -0.64
CA ASP A 174 -5.85 -3.58 -1.22
C ASP A 174 -6.90 -3.95 -2.27
N LYS A 175 -6.45 -4.63 -3.33
CA LYS A 175 -7.29 -5.31 -4.30
C LYS A 175 -6.88 -6.78 -4.38
N PHE A 176 -7.81 -7.66 -4.00
CA PHE A 176 -7.69 -9.12 -4.08
C PHE A 176 -6.49 -9.70 -3.34
N ASN A 177 -6.04 -9.10 -2.23
CA ASN A 177 -4.82 -9.44 -1.50
C ASN A 177 -3.55 -9.46 -2.38
N ARG A 178 -3.58 -8.84 -3.57
CA ARG A 178 -2.52 -8.97 -4.58
C ARG A 178 -1.99 -7.63 -5.05
N VAL A 179 -2.83 -6.60 -5.08
CA VAL A 179 -2.48 -5.28 -5.59
C VAL A 179 -2.72 -4.24 -4.51
N LEU A 180 -1.66 -3.54 -4.08
CA LEU A 180 -1.80 -2.33 -3.29
C LEU A 180 -1.95 -1.15 -4.25
N ARG A 181 -3.13 -0.55 -4.29
CA ARG A 181 -3.42 0.60 -5.15
C ARG A 181 -3.35 1.88 -4.36
N LEU A 182 -2.51 2.80 -4.82
CA LEU A 182 -2.56 4.21 -4.45
C LEU A 182 -3.25 4.97 -5.57
N GLU A 183 -4.26 5.77 -5.23
CA GLU A 183 -5.07 6.45 -6.23
C GLU A 183 -5.30 7.89 -5.82
N THR A 184 -4.87 8.84 -6.67
CA THR A 184 -5.27 10.23 -6.51
C THR A 184 -6.43 10.53 -7.43
N THR A 185 -7.53 11.03 -6.86
CA THR A 185 -8.73 11.50 -7.56
C THR A 185 -8.82 13.02 -7.46
N THR A 186 -9.14 13.70 -8.55
CA THR A 186 -9.51 15.12 -8.55
C THR A 186 -10.81 15.36 -9.29
N ASN A 187 -11.72 16.11 -8.64
CA ASN A 187 -12.96 16.62 -9.24
C ASN A 187 -12.81 18.08 -9.69
N ASN A 188 -11.62 18.66 -9.54
CA ASN A 188 -11.32 20.00 -10.02
C ASN A 188 -9.83 20.12 -10.34
N VAL A 189 -9.46 19.96 -11.61
CA VAL A 189 -8.05 19.98 -12.04
C VAL A 189 -7.35 21.31 -11.77
N SER A 190 -8.09 22.42 -11.76
CA SER A 190 -7.56 23.76 -11.42
C SER A 190 -7.14 23.89 -9.96
N PHE A 191 -7.39 22.87 -9.14
CA PHE A 191 -6.78 22.74 -7.83
C PHE A 191 -5.26 22.71 -7.93
N PHE A 192 -4.70 22.03 -8.93
CA PHE A 192 -3.26 21.97 -9.15
C PHE A 192 -2.77 23.15 -9.99
N LYS A 193 -1.48 23.48 -9.83
CA LYS A 193 -0.82 24.55 -10.58
C LYS A 193 0.33 23.97 -11.39
N HIS A 194 0.59 24.57 -12.54
CA HIS A 194 1.73 24.25 -13.41
C HIS A 194 2.25 25.57 -14.02
N HIS A 195 3.52 25.58 -14.39
CA HIS A 195 4.17 26.71 -15.02
C HIS A 195 3.78 26.81 -16.50
N ARG A 196 2.84 27.70 -16.82
CA ARG A 196 2.25 27.80 -18.16
C ARG A 196 2.14 29.25 -18.63
N LYS A 197 1.87 29.42 -19.93
CA LYS A 197 1.47 30.72 -20.47
C LYS A 197 0.07 31.09 -19.94
N VAL A 198 -0.08 32.30 -19.45
CA VAL A 198 -1.31 32.91 -18.97
C VAL A 198 -1.58 34.13 -19.84
N GLU A 199 -2.77 34.19 -20.41
CA GLU A 199 -3.24 35.34 -21.18
C GLU A 199 -4.09 36.19 -20.24
N HIS A 200 -3.75 37.47 -20.13
CA HIS A 200 -4.39 38.43 -19.26
C HIS A 200 -5.47 39.22 -20.01
N ARG A 201 -6.39 39.83 -19.27
CA ARG A 201 -7.57 40.53 -19.86
C ARG A 201 -7.20 41.77 -20.68
N ASP A 202 -6.05 42.35 -20.39
CA ASP A 202 -5.44 43.49 -21.08
C ASP A 202 -4.61 43.07 -22.31
N GLY A 203 -4.65 41.78 -22.68
CA GLY A 203 -4.09 41.27 -23.94
C GLY A 203 -2.62 40.89 -23.90
N HIS A 204 -1.92 41.12 -22.78
CA HIS A 204 -0.56 40.62 -22.61
C HIS A 204 -0.55 39.17 -22.12
N ASP A 205 0.59 38.50 -22.29
CA ASP A 205 0.82 37.16 -21.75
C ASP A 205 2.02 37.09 -20.81
N SER A 206 1.92 36.24 -19.79
CA SER A 206 3.01 35.92 -18.86
C SER A 206 3.25 34.42 -18.79
N ARG A 207 4.46 34.02 -18.38
CA ARG A 207 4.80 32.64 -17.98
C ARG A 207 4.88 32.59 -16.46
N GLU A 208 3.95 31.91 -15.83
CA GLU A 208 3.84 31.88 -14.37
C GLU A 208 3.24 30.55 -13.86
N ILE A 209 3.37 30.30 -12.56
CA ILE A 209 2.75 29.17 -11.89
C ILE A 209 1.26 29.48 -11.67
N ALA A 210 0.42 28.95 -12.56
CA ALA A 210 -1.02 29.20 -12.58
C ALA A 210 -1.84 27.91 -12.45
N PRO A 211 -3.11 27.98 -12.03
CA PRO A 211 -4.02 26.83 -12.05
C PRO A 211 -4.04 26.14 -13.42
N LEU A 212 -4.09 24.80 -13.40
CA LEU A 212 -4.31 24.01 -14.62
C LEU A 212 -5.62 24.43 -15.28
N ARG A 213 -5.61 24.48 -16.61
CA ARG A 213 -6.83 24.69 -17.40
C ARG A 213 -7.70 23.43 -17.26
N LYS A 214 -9.02 23.59 -17.39
CA LYS A 214 -9.95 22.45 -17.30
C LYS A 214 -10.01 21.60 -18.57
N THR A 215 -9.22 21.92 -19.58
CA THR A 215 -9.20 21.20 -20.87
C THR A 215 -8.57 19.81 -20.73
N ILE A 216 -8.98 18.87 -21.58
CA ILE A 216 -8.37 17.53 -21.67
C ILE A 216 -6.87 17.56 -21.95
N TYR A 217 -6.34 18.61 -22.59
CA TYR A 217 -4.90 18.74 -22.84
C TYR A 217 -4.08 18.90 -21.56
N SER A 218 -4.70 19.34 -20.45
CA SER A 218 -4.04 19.37 -19.15
C SER A 218 -3.79 17.98 -18.57
N LEU A 219 -4.24 16.88 -19.21
CA LEU A 219 -3.91 15.51 -18.81
C LEU A 219 -2.40 15.22 -18.87
N ILE A 220 -1.64 15.92 -19.72
CA ILE A 220 -0.18 15.76 -19.83
C ILE A 220 0.48 16.14 -18.50
N ASP A 221 0.28 17.40 -18.07
CA ASP A 221 0.84 17.89 -16.80
C ASP A 221 0.20 17.20 -15.59
N LEU A 222 -1.12 16.96 -15.65
CA LEU A 222 -1.86 16.36 -14.56
C LEU A 222 -1.36 14.95 -14.25
N ARG A 223 -0.95 14.17 -15.26
CA ARG A 223 -0.35 12.84 -15.06
C ARG A 223 0.84 12.92 -14.12
N GLU A 224 1.79 13.80 -14.41
CA GLU A 224 3.00 13.96 -13.60
C GLU A 224 2.69 14.41 -12.18
N ILE A 225 1.75 15.34 -12.05
CA ILE A 225 1.31 15.86 -10.75
C ILE A 225 0.68 14.75 -9.91
N LEU A 226 -0.27 13.98 -10.47
CA LEU A 226 -0.97 12.92 -9.74
C LEU A 226 -0.05 11.74 -9.44
N LEU A 227 0.87 11.39 -10.35
CA LEU A 227 1.93 10.43 -10.08
C LEU A 227 2.81 10.89 -8.91
N GLY A 228 3.18 12.17 -8.87
CA GLY A 228 3.91 12.78 -7.76
C GLY A 228 3.14 12.69 -6.44
N CYS A 229 1.82 12.87 -6.46
CA CYS A 229 0.97 12.70 -5.27
C CYS A 229 1.01 11.26 -4.74
N ASN A 230 0.84 10.28 -5.64
CA ASN A 230 0.92 8.86 -5.27
C ASN A 230 2.31 8.49 -4.75
N ARG A 231 3.38 8.99 -5.39
CA ARG A 231 4.77 8.75 -4.96
C ARG A 231 5.05 9.30 -3.56
N ARG A 232 4.67 10.54 -3.26
CA ARG A 232 4.85 11.11 -1.91
C ARG A 232 4.10 10.33 -0.85
N TYR A 233 2.90 9.83 -1.16
CA TYR A 233 2.17 8.99 -0.22
C TYR A 233 2.85 7.61 -0.05
N LEU A 234 3.34 7.01 -1.14
CA LEU A 234 4.10 5.77 -1.09
C LEU A 234 5.41 5.92 -0.29
N GLU A 235 6.15 7.00 -0.50
CA GLU A 235 7.37 7.34 0.26
C GLU A 235 7.06 7.46 1.75
N TYR A 236 5.97 8.15 2.11
CA TYR A 236 5.52 8.22 3.50
C TYR A 236 5.21 6.84 4.08
N LEU A 237 4.46 6.00 3.35
CA LEU A 237 4.15 4.63 3.77
C LEU A 237 5.42 3.79 3.92
N SER A 238 6.42 3.99 3.08
CA SER A 238 7.70 3.28 3.16
C SER A 238 8.55 3.66 4.37
N ALA A 239 8.28 4.83 4.97
CA ALA A 239 8.94 5.29 6.18
C ALA A 239 8.24 4.84 7.47
N LEU A 240 7.05 4.24 7.37
CA LEU A 240 6.36 3.64 8.51
C LEU A 240 7.07 2.36 8.95
N ASP A 241 7.02 2.05 10.24
CA ASP A 241 7.65 0.85 10.78
C ASP A 241 6.92 -0.41 10.29
N ASP A 242 7.54 -1.23 9.44
CA ASP A 242 6.97 -2.51 9.03
C ASP A 242 7.24 -3.62 10.07
N PHE A 243 6.29 -3.84 10.98
CA PHE A 243 6.33 -4.95 11.93
C PHE A 243 5.74 -6.26 11.36
N SER A 244 5.37 -6.34 10.07
CA SER A 244 4.79 -7.55 9.47
C SER A 244 5.71 -8.76 9.60
N ALA A 245 7.04 -8.55 9.52
CA ALA A 245 8.03 -9.59 9.78
C ALA A 245 7.98 -10.07 11.25
N GLY A 246 7.75 -9.17 12.20
CA GLY A 246 7.53 -9.49 13.61
C GLY A 246 6.29 -10.37 13.81
N ASN A 247 5.16 -10.01 13.17
CA ASN A 247 3.93 -10.79 13.24
C ASN A 247 4.11 -12.20 12.63
N ARG A 248 4.70 -12.31 11.44
CA ARG A 248 5.04 -13.61 10.81
C ARG A 248 5.93 -14.46 11.71
N ASN A 249 6.94 -13.84 12.34
CA ASN A 249 7.81 -14.53 13.28
C ASN A 249 7.07 -15.00 14.52
N LEU A 250 6.21 -14.16 15.12
CA LEU A 250 5.41 -14.52 16.28
C LEU A 250 4.52 -15.72 15.97
N HIS A 251 3.73 -15.65 14.88
CA HIS A 251 2.87 -16.75 14.44
C HIS A 251 3.67 -18.04 14.19
N ARG A 252 4.81 -17.94 13.49
CA ARG A 252 5.71 -19.08 13.26
C ARG A 252 6.21 -19.71 14.56
N LEU A 253 6.50 -18.90 15.57
CA LEU A 253 7.06 -19.36 16.85
C LEU A 253 6.02 -19.97 17.77
N THR A 254 4.78 -19.49 17.75
CA THR A 254 3.69 -19.97 18.62
C THR A 254 2.86 -21.10 17.99
N SER A 255 2.89 -21.23 16.66
CA SER A 255 2.18 -22.30 15.95
C SER A 255 2.95 -23.63 15.95
N PRO A 256 2.25 -24.79 15.91
CA PRO A 256 2.89 -26.08 15.67
C PRO A 256 3.62 -26.12 14.32
N GLN A 257 4.73 -26.87 14.25
CA GLN A 257 5.48 -27.10 13.00
C GLN A 257 5.68 -28.60 12.77
N ILE A 258 5.58 -29.05 11.52
CA ILE A 258 5.90 -30.43 11.15
C ILE A 258 7.39 -30.51 10.80
N VAL A 259 8.14 -31.35 11.51
CA VAL A 259 9.56 -31.61 11.25
C VAL A 259 9.78 -33.11 11.21
N ASN A 260 10.33 -33.61 10.10
CA ASN A 260 10.57 -35.04 9.86
C ASN A 260 9.32 -35.91 10.12
N GLY A 261 8.15 -35.46 9.70
CA GLY A 261 6.88 -36.17 9.90
C GLY A 261 6.27 -36.06 11.30
N HIS A 262 6.93 -35.38 12.25
CA HIS A 262 6.44 -35.19 13.61
C HIS A 262 5.98 -33.75 13.87
N SER A 263 4.88 -33.59 14.61
CA SER A 263 4.40 -32.27 15.04
C SER A 263 5.17 -31.80 16.28
N LEU A 264 5.84 -30.66 16.15
CA LEU A 264 6.48 -29.94 17.26
C LEU A 264 5.56 -28.83 17.71
N LYS A 265 5.25 -28.81 19.00
CA LYS A 265 4.46 -27.73 19.62
C LYS A 265 5.20 -26.39 19.50
N GLY A 266 4.46 -25.32 19.19
CA GLY A 266 4.95 -23.95 19.27
C GLY A 266 5.23 -23.49 20.71
N PHE A 267 5.91 -22.35 20.84
CA PHE A 267 6.26 -21.73 22.12
C PHE A 267 5.06 -21.07 22.79
N ASN A 268 4.88 -21.38 24.07
CA ASN A 268 4.01 -20.63 24.96
C ASN A 268 4.93 -19.74 25.82
N PHE A 269 4.95 -18.45 25.52
CA PHE A 269 5.80 -17.48 26.22
C PHE A 269 5.35 -17.19 27.65
N PHE A 270 4.18 -17.70 28.07
CA PHE A 270 3.63 -17.55 29.42
C PHE A 270 3.68 -18.84 30.25
N ASP A 271 4.19 -19.94 29.68
CA ASP A 271 4.43 -21.16 30.44
C ASP A 271 5.65 -21.00 31.36
N ALA A 272 5.50 -21.30 32.65
CA ALA A 272 6.54 -21.08 33.67
C ALA A 272 7.87 -21.78 33.34
N THR A 273 7.80 -22.99 32.77
CA THR A 273 8.99 -23.76 32.39
C THR A 273 9.70 -23.11 31.21
N GLN A 274 8.96 -22.67 30.20
CA GLN A 274 9.51 -21.97 29.05
C GLN A 274 10.05 -20.59 29.42
N GLN A 275 9.40 -19.85 30.33
CA GLN A 275 9.92 -18.58 30.82
C GLN A 275 11.26 -18.75 31.55
N ALA A 276 11.40 -19.78 32.39
CA ALA A 276 12.68 -20.08 33.04
C ALA A 276 13.78 -20.36 32.01
N LEU A 277 13.47 -21.11 30.94
CA LEU A 277 14.39 -21.36 29.84
C LEU A 277 14.79 -20.07 29.11
N LEU A 278 13.84 -19.20 28.76
CA LEU A 278 14.11 -17.95 28.05
C LEU A 278 14.97 -17.00 28.91
N ARG A 279 14.65 -16.86 30.20
CA ARG A 279 15.45 -16.08 31.16
C ARG A 279 16.87 -16.63 31.31
N ALA A 280 17.01 -17.95 31.40
CA ALA A 280 18.34 -18.58 31.44
C ALA A 280 19.14 -18.22 30.17
N LEU A 281 18.52 -18.28 29.00
CA LEU A 281 19.16 -17.95 27.72
C LEU A 281 19.51 -16.46 27.57
N GLN A 282 18.87 -15.56 28.32
CA GLN A 282 19.13 -14.11 28.28
C GLN A 282 20.46 -13.71 28.95
N ARG A 283 21.07 -14.62 29.73
CA ARG A 283 22.31 -14.34 30.46
C ARG A 283 23.44 -13.89 29.52
N PRO A 284 24.14 -12.78 29.81
CA PRO A 284 25.17 -12.22 28.93
C PRO A 284 26.30 -13.19 28.58
N GLU A 285 26.66 -14.06 29.52
CA GLU A 285 27.70 -15.09 29.37
C GLU A 285 27.46 -16.00 28.15
N PHE A 286 26.19 -16.28 27.82
CA PHE A 286 25.78 -17.13 26.71
C PHE A 286 25.84 -16.44 25.34
N ASN A 287 25.78 -15.11 25.30
CA ASN A 287 26.00 -14.36 24.06
C ASN A 287 27.46 -14.44 23.60
N ILE A 288 28.39 -14.54 24.54
CA ILE A 288 29.83 -14.58 24.25
C ILE A 288 30.29 -16.02 24.00
N ARG A 289 30.07 -16.91 24.96
CA ARG A 289 30.67 -18.25 24.97
C ARG A 289 29.78 -19.32 24.31
N GLY A 290 28.55 -18.96 23.93
CA GLY A 290 27.54 -19.93 23.49
C GLY A 290 27.02 -20.80 24.62
N ILE A 291 26.08 -21.67 24.28
CA ILE A 291 25.26 -22.42 25.23
C ILE A 291 25.49 -23.91 25.03
N ARG A 292 25.73 -24.67 26.10
CA ARG A 292 25.61 -26.13 26.13
C ARG A 292 24.50 -26.52 27.11
N ARG A 293 24.01 -27.75 26.99
CA ARG A 293 23.03 -28.32 27.94
C ARG A 293 23.52 -28.22 29.39
N ALA A 294 24.79 -28.54 29.63
CA ALA A 294 25.39 -28.48 30.95
C ALA A 294 25.42 -27.05 31.52
N ASP A 295 25.53 -26.04 30.65
CA ASP A 295 25.56 -24.65 31.07
C ASP A 295 24.15 -24.14 31.46
N LEU A 296 23.08 -24.72 30.90
CA LEU A 296 21.68 -24.39 31.24
C LEU A 296 21.16 -25.14 32.48
N ALA A 297 21.68 -26.34 32.74
CA ALA A 297 21.19 -27.20 33.81
C ALA A 297 21.14 -26.52 35.21
N PRO A 298 22.13 -25.70 35.62
CA PRO A 298 22.09 -25.01 36.91
C PRO A 298 20.90 -24.05 37.08
N PHE A 299 20.38 -23.51 35.98
CA PHE A 299 19.29 -22.51 35.96
C PHE A 299 17.91 -23.14 35.73
N LEU A 300 17.86 -24.42 35.37
CA LEU A 300 16.65 -25.15 35.00
C LEU A 300 16.50 -26.41 35.87
N ARG A 301 16.68 -26.28 37.19
CA ARG A 301 16.68 -27.41 38.14
C ARG A 301 15.36 -28.19 38.14
N GLN A 302 14.26 -27.52 37.81
CA GLN A 302 12.93 -28.08 37.67
C GLN A 302 12.72 -28.86 36.36
N ILE A 303 13.71 -28.87 35.45
CA ILE A 303 13.63 -29.49 34.14
C ILE A 303 14.63 -30.65 34.04
N SER A 304 14.16 -31.84 33.68
CA SER A 304 15.06 -32.98 33.48
C SER A 304 16.06 -32.73 32.35
N PRO A 305 17.28 -33.30 32.40
CA PRO A 305 18.27 -33.12 31.34
C PRO A 305 17.79 -33.56 29.94
N ALA A 306 16.89 -34.55 29.88
CA ALA A 306 16.24 -34.99 28.65
C ALA A 306 15.29 -33.91 28.09
N SER A 307 14.51 -33.26 28.96
CA SER A 307 13.66 -32.13 28.59
C SER A 307 14.47 -30.93 28.08
N ILE A 308 15.60 -30.59 28.72
CA ILE A 308 16.50 -29.52 28.22
C ILE A 308 16.99 -29.84 26.81
N THR A 309 17.33 -31.10 26.53
CA THR A 309 17.77 -31.54 25.20
C THR A 309 16.66 -31.37 24.15
N ARG A 310 15.42 -31.75 24.49
CA ARG A 310 14.25 -31.53 23.62
C ARG A 310 14.00 -30.04 23.37
N TYR A 311 14.14 -29.20 24.39
CA TYR A 311 14.01 -27.75 24.23
C TYR A 311 15.09 -27.16 23.33
N LEU A 312 16.37 -27.54 23.50
CA LEU A 312 17.45 -27.11 22.61
C LEU A 312 17.20 -27.55 21.16
N TRP A 313 16.74 -28.78 20.94
CA TRP A 313 16.37 -29.22 19.61
C TRP A 313 15.22 -28.40 19.03
N ARG A 314 14.17 -28.14 19.80
CA ARG A 314 13.04 -27.33 19.36
C ARG A 314 13.41 -25.87 19.08
N LEU A 315 14.21 -25.23 19.94
CA LEU A 315 14.76 -23.90 19.71
C LEU A 315 15.53 -23.84 18.37
N ARG A 316 16.26 -24.92 18.02
CA ARG A 316 16.97 -25.02 16.75
C ARG A 316 16.02 -25.15 15.56
N GLN A 317 15.00 -25.99 15.64
CA GLN A 317 14.03 -26.15 14.54
C GLN A 317 13.25 -24.86 14.25
N PHE A 318 12.90 -24.12 15.30
CA PHE A 318 12.24 -22.82 15.17
C PHE A 318 13.22 -21.67 14.83
N GLY A 319 14.52 -21.96 14.69
CA GLY A 319 15.53 -20.99 14.25
C GLY A 319 15.98 -20.00 15.32
N LEU A 320 15.69 -20.24 16.59
CA LEU A 320 16.10 -19.38 17.71
C LEU A 320 17.57 -19.60 18.09
N ILE A 321 18.10 -20.81 17.87
CA ILE A 321 19.52 -21.12 18.06
C ILE A 321 20.11 -21.82 16.83
N LYS A 322 21.42 -21.64 16.64
CA LYS A 322 22.22 -22.39 15.67
C LYS A 322 23.27 -23.23 16.39
N LYS A 323 23.53 -24.44 15.90
CA LYS A 323 24.53 -25.36 16.45
C LYS A 323 25.89 -25.14 15.79
N VAL A 324 26.97 -25.19 16.56
CA VAL A 324 28.34 -25.21 16.05
C VAL A 324 28.65 -26.56 15.41
N VAL A 325 29.31 -26.53 14.25
CA VAL A 325 29.73 -27.74 13.53
C VAL A 325 30.67 -28.57 14.40
N HIS A 326 30.48 -29.89 14.42
CA HIS A 326 31.25 -30.85 15.24
C HIS A 326 31.31 -30.55 16.77
N GLY A 327 30.32 -29.84 17.33
CA GLY A 327 30.27 -29.53 18.76
C GLY A 327 28.89 -29.68 19.40
N TYR A 328 28.83 -29.54 20.73
CA TYR A 328 27.57 -29.51 21.50
C TYR A 328 27.13 -28.09 21.88
N ARG A 329 27.75 -27.08 21.25
CA ARG A 329 27.55 -25.68 21.56
C ARG A 329 26.57 -25.04 20.59
N TYR A 330 25.75 -24.15 21.11
CA TYR A 330 24.73 -23.41 20.38
C TYR A 330 24.91 -21.91 20.57
N TYR A 331 24.50 -21.12 19.59
CA TYR A 331 24.46 -19.66 19.67
C TYR A 331 23.07 -19.16 19.33
N LEU A 332 22.63 -18.10 20.02
CA LEU A 332 21.40 -17.41 19.68
C LEU A 332 21.51 -16.80 18.28
N THR A 333 20.47 -16.97 17.48
CA THR A 333 20.31 -16.24 16.23
C THR A 333 19.82 -14.82 16.50
N ARG A 334 19.75 -13.98 15.47
CA ARG A 334 19.13 -12.64 15.61
C ARG A 334 17.66 -12.76 16.05
N LEU A 335 16.91 -13.69 15.44
CA LEU A 335 15.55 -14.02 15.85
C LEU A 335 15.51 -14.49 17.31
N GLY A 336 16.39 -15.41 17.70
CA GLY A 336 16.51 -15.90 19.07
C GLY A 336 16.65 -14.78 20.10
N ARG A 337 17.61 -13.86 19.87
CA ARG A 337 17.83 -12.71 20.76
C ARG A 337 16.60 -11.80 20.84
N SER A 338 16.03 -11.42 19.70
CA SER A 338 14.86 -10.54 19.64
C SER A 338 13.63 -11.17 20.32
N THR A 339 13.37 -12.46 20.08
CA THR A 339 12.25 -13.19 20.69
C THR A 339 12.41 -13.29 22.21
N ILE A 340 13.59 -13.67 22.71
CA ILE A 340 13.82 -13.79 24.16
C ILE A 340 13.66 -12.43 24.82
N ALA A 341 14.28 -11.38 24.26
CA ALA A 341 14.17 -10.03 24.80
C ALA A 341 12.72 -9.55 24.84
N ALA A 342 11.95 -9.74 23.75
CA ALA A 342 10.55 -9.34 23.69
C ALA A 342 9.67 -10.11 24.70
N ALA A 343 9.85 -11.43 24.80
CA ALA A 343 9.05 -12.29 25.69
C ALA A 343 9.32 -12.02 27.18
N CYS A 344 10.59 -11.79 27.55
CA CYS A 344 10.92 -11.38 28.92
C CYS A 344 10.37 -9.97 29.21
N ARG A 345 10.59 -9.01 28.30
CA ARG A 345 10.14 -7.62 28.46
C ARG A 345 8.64 -7.49 28.64
N ILE A 346 7.82 -8.10 27.78
CA ILE A 346 6.36 -8.01 27.90
C ILE A 346 5.86 -8.57 29.24
N THR A 347 6.50 -9.62 29.74
CA THR A 347 6.14 -10.22 31.03
C THR A 347 6.54 -9.29 32.17
N GLU A 348 7.79 -8.84 32.21
CA GLU A 348 8.40 -8.13 33.34
C GLU A 348 8.01 -6.64 33.39
N GLU A 349 7.87 -5.99 32.24
CA GLU A 349 7.62 -4.54 32.14
C GLU A 349 6.18 -4.17 31.81
N SER A 350 5.35 -5.11 31.33
CA SER A 350 3.95 -4.82 30.98
C SER A 350 2.96 -5.62 31.84
N ILE A 351 3.05 -6.95 31.83
CA ILE A 351 2.06 -7.80 32.50
C ILE A 351 2.20 -7.73 34.03
N VAL A 352 3.40 -7.92 34.56
CA VAL A 352 3.63 -7.90 36.02
C VAL A 352 3.22 -6.55 36.63
N PRO A 353 3.62 -5.38 36.09
CA PRO A 353 3.16 -4.10 36.62
C PRO A 353 1.65 -3.90 36.53
N ALA A 354 1.03 -4.26 35.39
CA ALA A 354 -0.41 -4.15 35.24
C ALA A 354 -1.19 -4.99 36.27
N LEU A 355 -0.71 -6.21 36.55
CA LEU A 355 -1.29 -7.10 37.56
C LEU A 355 -0.98 -6.66 39.00
N ALA A 356 0.12 -5.93 39.23
CA ALA A 356 0.44 -5.37 40.54
C ALA A 356 -0.56 -4.28 40.97
N HIS A 357 -1.21 -3.61 40.02
CA HIS A 357 -2.31 -2.67 40.29
C HIS A 357 -3.68 -3.34 40.44
N ALA A 358 -3.78 -4.62 40.07
CA ALA A 358 -4.92 -5.47 40.35
C ALA A 358 -4.80 -6.04 41.77
N THR A 359 -4.80 -5.18 42.78
CA THR A 359 -5.13 -5.62 44.14
C THR A 359 -6.64 -5.86 44.24
N PRO A 360 -7.09 -6.89 44.98
CA PRO A 360 -8.51 -7.15 45.23
C PRO A 360 -9.23 -5.98 45.90
#